data_AF-A0A6C0HXG0-F1
#
_entry.id   AF-A0A6C0HXG0-F1
#
_cell.length_a   1.000
_cell.length_b   1.000
_cell.length_c   1.000
_cell.angle_alpha   90.00
_cell.angle_beta   90.00
_cell.angle_gamma   90.00
#
_symmetry.space_group_name_H-M   'P 1'
#
loop_
_entity.id
_entity.type
_entity.pdbx_description
1 polymer ?
#
loop_
_entity_poly.entity_id
_entity_poly.type
_entity_poly.pdbx_seq_one_letter_code
_entity_poly.pdbx_strand_id
1 'polypeptide(L)'
;MSLSWSNGDIVERSPRKRNQQQKEQQEQEQDPHFAKQQQQLAQHQSLLSEEDPWSIVDFSNMRSSMNRREDTYNKISEREMVGQMGRNPFMSENNYLNDVMTQDNFLKPVSTSFEREKGSATQE
;
A
#
# COMPACT_ATOMS: atom_id res chain seq x y z
N MET A 1 3.49 20.33 20.52
CA MET A 1 3.24 18.88 20.67
C MET A 1 3.71 18.21 19.39
N SER A 2 4.78 17.42 19.47
CA SER A 2 5.42 16.78 18.30
C SER A 2 4.85 15.39 18.06
N LEU A 3 4.35 15.13 16.85
CA LEU A 3 3.88 13.83 16.40
C LEU A 3 5.10 12.95 16.06
N SER A 4 5.42 11.96 16.91
CA SER A 4 6.39 10.91 16.57
C SER A 4 5.65 9.61 16.28
N TRP A 5 5.77 9.11 15.05
CA TRP A 5 5.18 7.85 14.62
C TRP A 5 6.06 6.69 15.08
N SER A 6 5.97 6.32 16.35
CA SER A 6 6.28 4.99 16.91
C SER A 6 6.29 5.08 18.43
N ASN A 7 5.71 4.09 19.11
CA ASN A 7 5.65 4.02 20.57
C ASN A 7 7.00 3.60 21.21
N GLY A 8 8.12 3.76 20.52
CA GLY A 8 9.46 3.38 21.03
C GLY A 8 9.72 1.88 21.09
N ASP A 9 8.79 1.03 20.67
CA ASP A 9 8.97 -0.42 20.68
C ASP A 9 9.99 -0.87 19.61
N ILE A 10 10.89 -1.77 20.00
CA ILE A 10 11.86 -2.38 19.08
C ILE A 10 11.09 -3.24 18.09
N VAL A 11 11.18 -2.90 16.81
CA VAL A 11 10.55 -3.68 15.74
C VAL A 11 11.33 -4.97 15.54
N GLU A 12 10.73 -6.09 15.90
CA GLU A 12 11.23 -7.42 15.60
C GLU A 12 11.31 -7.61 14.08
N ARG A 13 12.52 -7.81 13.56
CA ARG A 13 12.76 -8.07 12.13
C ARG A 13 12.80 -9.57 11.91
N SER A 14 12.05 -10.06 10.91
CA SER A 14 12.12 -11.47 10.54
C SER A 14 13.53 -11.83 10.03
N PRO A 15 14.06 -13.02 10.37
CA PRO A 15 15.32 -13.49 9.84
C PRO A 15 15.26 -13.54 8.31
N ARG A 16 16.08 -12.72 7.65
CA ARG A 16 16.13 -12.67 6.19
C ARG A 16 16.76 -13.98 5.70
N LYS A 17 15.96 -14.89 5.13
CA LYS A 17 16.47 -16.12 4.52
C LYS A 17 17.38 -15.73 3.36
N ARG A 18 18.70 -15.85 3.56
CA ARG A 18 19.69 -15.66 2.49
C ARG A 18 19.48 -16.78 1.47
N ASN A 19 19.15 -16.41 0.24
CA ASN A 19 18.91 -17.36 -0.83
C ASN A 19 20.27 -17.99 -1.22
N GLN A 20 20.42 -19.31 -1.11
CA GLN A 20 21.71 -20.00 -1.34
C GLN A 20 22.25 -19.74 -2.76
N GLN A 21 21.37 -19.55 -3.74
CA GLN A 21 21.70 -19.17 -5.12
C GLN A 21 22.47 -17.83 -5.23
N GLN A 22 22.21 -16.87 -4.34
CA GLN A 22 22.93 -15.59 -4.35
C GLN A 22 24.36 -15.72 -3.81
N LYS A 23 24.64 -16.75 -3.01
CA LYS A 23 25.97 -16.99 -2.43
C LYS A 23 26.90 -17.65 -3.44
N GLU A 24 26.40 -18.61 -4.21
CA GLU A 24 27.15 -19.29 -5.28
C GLU A 24 27.51 -18.34 -6.43
N GLN A 25 26.62 -17.41 -6.79
CA GLN A 25 26.89 -16.38 -7.82
C GLN A 25 28.01 -15.42 -7.39
N GLN A 26 28.04 -15.00 -6.13
CA GLN A 26 29.09 -14.11 -5.61
C GLN A 26 30.47 -14.79 -5.46
N GLU A 27 30.50 -16.11 -5.25
CA GLU A 27 31.75 -16.88 -5.15
C GLU A 27 32.36 -17.17 -6.53
N GLN A 28 31.54 -17.33 -7.59
CA GLN A 28 32.02 -17.54 -8.97
C GLN A 28 32.55 -16.26 -9.65
N GLU A 29 32.02 -15.08 -9.31
CA GLU A 29 32.45 -13.80 -9.89
C GLU A 29 33.87 -13.36 -9.49
N GLN A 30 34.49 -13.98 -8.48
CA GLN A 30 35.83 -13.63 -8.01
C GLN A 30 36.96 -14.36 -8.77
N ASP A 31 36.64 -15.31 -9.65
CA ASP A 31 37.63 -16.05 -10.44
C ASP A 31 37.93 -15.33 -11.78
N PRO A 32 39.18 -14.86 -12.04
CA PRO A 32 39.52 -14.15 -13.28
C PRO A 32 39.34 -15.03 -14.53
N HIS A 33 39.37 -16.36 -14.41
CA HIS A 33 39.12 -17.27 -15.52
C HIS A 33 37.64 -17.24 -15.95
N PHE A 34 36.73 -17.17 -14.97
CA PHE A 34 35.29 -17.12 -15.21
C PHE A 34 34.86 -15.80 -15.87
N ALA A 35 35.45 -14.67 -15.44
CA ALA A 35 35.21 -13.37 -16.06
C ALA A 35 35.63 -13.34 -17.54
N LYS A 36 36.78 -13.92 -17.89
CA LYS A 36 37.25 -14.01 -19.28
C LYS A 36 36.35 -14.91 -20.13
N GLN A 37 35.88 -16.03 -19.57
CA GLN A 37 34.93 -16.92 -20.23
C GLN A 37 33.58 -16.24 -20.48
N GLN A 38 33.05 -15.51 -19.50
CA GLN A 38 31.83 -14.71 -19.67
C GLN A 38 31.98 -13.65 -20.76
N GLN A 39 33.12 -12.95 -20.81
CA GLN A 39 33.38 -11.94 -21.83
C GLN A 39 33.42 -12.56 -23.24
N GLN A 40 34.06 -13.71 -23.41
CA GLN A 40 34.10 -14.43 -24.69
C GLN A 40 32.70 -14.90 -25.13
N LEU A 41 31.89 -15.40 -24.19
CA LEU A 41 30.50 -15.79 -24.43
C LEU A 41 29.64 -14.60 -24.85
N ALA A 42 29.76 -13.46 -24.16
CA ALA A 42 29.02 -12.24 -24.49
C ALA A 42 29.42 -11.70 -25.87
N GLN A 43 30.72 -11.73 -26.22
CA GLN A 43 31.20 -11.33 -27.54
C GLN A 43 30.68 -12.26 -28.63
N HIS A 44 30.71 -13.57 -28.41
CA HIS A 44 30.18 -14.55 -29.36
C HIS A 44 28.67 -14.39 -29.56
N GLN A 45 27.92 -14.17 -28.48
CA GLN A 45 26.48 -13.92 -28.56
C GLN A 45 26.16 -12.61 -29.28
N SER A 46 26.96 -11.55 -29.08
CA SER A 46 26.81 -10.29 -29.81
C SER A 46 27.01 -10.47 -31.32
N LEU A 47 27.96 -11.30 -31.74
CA LEU A 47 28.20 -11.60 -33.16
C LEU A 47 27.05 -12.41 -33.80
N LEU A 48 26.38 -13.25 -33.02
CA LEU A 48 25.26 -14.08 -33.49
C LEU A 48 23.89 -13.37 -33.39
N SER A 49 23.79 -12.29 -32.61
CA SER A 49 22.51 -11.59 -32.36
C SER A 49 21.95 -10.85 -33.58
N GLU A 50 22.75 -10.67 -34.62
CA GLU A 50 22.35 -10.01 -35.87
C GLU A 50 21.59 -10.95 -36.84
N GLU A 51 21.61 -12.28 -36.60
CA GLU A 51 21.13 -13.28 -37.58
C GLU A 51 19.70 -13.79 -37.36
N ASP A 52 19.04 -13.51 -36.22
CA ASP A 52 17.70 -14.07 -35.96
C ASP A 52 16.67 -13.07 -35.42
N PRO A 53 15.94 -12.37 -36.32
CA PRO A 53 14.78 -11.55 -35.98
C PRO A 53 13.63 -12.34 -35.34
N TRP A 54 13.63 -13.69 -35.44
CA TRP A 54 12.62 -14.57 -34.87
C TRP A 54 12.98 -15.06 -33.47
N SER A 55 14.22 -14.94 -32.98
CA SER A 55 14.55 -15.26 -31.58
C SER A 55 13.82 -14.36 -30.57
N ILE A 56 13.39 -13.15 -30.99
CA ILE A 56 12.58 -12.23 -30.20
C ILE A 56 11.15 -12.76 -29.95
N VAL A 57 10.60 -13.59 -30.86
CA VAL A 57 9.23 -14.11 -30.67
C VAL A 57 9.17 -15.20 -29.59
N ASP A 58 10.26 -15.91 -29.31
CA ASP A 58 10.29 -16.92 -28.23
C ASP A 58 10.31 -16.27 -26.83
N PHE A 59 10.87 -15.06 -26.69
CA PHE A 59 10.74 -14.27 -25.46
C PHE A 59 9.32 -13.71 -25.25
N SER A 60 8.49 -13.69 -26.28
CA SER A 60 7.07 -13.31 -26.15
C SER A 60 6.22 -14.46 -25.62
N ASN A 61 6.57 -15.72 -25.97
CA ASN A 61 5.88 -16.93 -25.52
C ASN A 61 6.26 -17.39 -24.10
N MET A 62 7.40 -16.95 -23.54
CA MET A 62 7.74 -17.20 -22.13
C MET A 62 7.04 -16.27 -21.12
N ARG A 63 6.13 -15.38 -21.56
CA ARG A 63 5.44 -14.40 -20.70
C ARG A 63 4.09 -14.86 -20.15
N SER A 64 3.86 -16.16 -20.02
CA SER A 64 2.64 -16.67 -19.36
C SER A 64 2.60 -16.37 -17.85
N SER A 65 3.66 -15.85 -17.25
CA SER A 65 3.59 -15.21 -15.93
C SER A 65 3.60 -13.70 -16.13
N MET A 66 2.47 -13.03 -15.90
CA MET A 66 2.40 -11.56 -15.85
C MET A 66 3.58 -11.02 -15.03
N ASN A 67 4.31 -10.07 -15.60
CA ASN A 67 5.41 -9.42 -14.92
C ASN A 67 4.88 -8.79 -13.63
N ARG A 68 5.50 -9.08 -12.47
CA ARG A 68 5.08 -8.51 -11.17
C ARG A 68 4.95 -6.98 -11.21
N ARG A 69 5.74 -6.33 -12.06
CA ARG A 69 5.66 -4.89 -12.33
C ARG A 69 4.32 -4.51 -12.95
N GLU A 70 3.93 -5.16 -14.03
CA GLU A 70 2.68 -4.88 -14.77
C GLU A 70 1.45 -5.21 -13.92
N ASP A 71 1.47 -6.33 -13.20
CA ASP A 71 0.40 -6.71 -12.26
C ASP A 71 0.22 -5.65 -11.15
N THR A 72 1.31 -5.08 -10.64
CA THR A 72 1.24 -4.00 -9.65
C THR A 72 0.68 -2.72 -10.25
N TYR A 73 1.08 -2.36 -11.48
CA TYR A 73 0.54 -1.19 -12.16
C TYR A 73 -0.96 -1.29 -12.36
N ASN A 74 -1.45 -2.44 -12.85
CA ASN A 74 -2.88 -2.69 -13.06
C ASN A 74 -3.65 -2.59 -11.73
N LYS A 75 -3.13 -3.23 -10.67
CA LYS A 75 -3.72 -3.15 -9.32
C LYS A 75 -3.77 -1.74 -8.75
N ILE A 76 -2.84 -0.86 -9.10
CA ILE A 76 -2.84 0.54 -8.65
C ILE A 76 -3.83 1.37 -9.49
N SER A 77 -3.87 1.15 -10.81
CA SER A 77 -4.79 1.87 -11.70
C SER A 77 -6.26 1.55 -11.42
N GLU A 78 -6.55 0.34 -10.93
CA GLU A 78 -7.89 -0.10 -10.56
C GLU A 78 -8.31 0.29 -9.13
N ARG A 79 -7.47 1.02 -8.37
CA ARG A 79 -7.83 1.42 -7.01
C ARG A 79 -8.96 2.45 -7.02
N GLU A 80 -10.11 2.05 -6.50
CA GLU A 80 -11.18 2.97 -6.13
C GLU A 80 -10.88 3.68 -4.80
N MET A 81 -11.45 4.87 -4.63
CA MET A 81 -11.41 5.57 -3.34
C MET A 81 -12.27 4.78 -2.35
N VAL A 82 -11.62 4.07 -1.42
CA VAL A 82 -12.30 3.42 -0.30
C VAL A 82 -12.72 4.48 0.73
N GLY A 83 -13.91 4.31 1.32
CA GLY A 83 -14.46 5.25 2.30
C GLY A 83 -13.53 5.49 3.49
N GLN A 84 -13.66 6.67 4.12
CA GLN A 84 -12.88 7.03 5.31
C GLN A 84 -13.09 6.02 6.45
N MET A 85 -11.99 5.47 6.97
CA MET A 85 -11.98 4.67 8.19
C MET A 85 -12.40 5.55 9.38
N GLY A 86 -13.27 5.02 10.25
CA GLY A 86 -13.77 5.74 11.43
C GLY A 86 -15.15 6.41 11.26
N ARG A 87 -15.88 6.12 10.18
CA ARG A 87 -17.31 6.47 10.11
C ARG A 87 -18.10 5.66 11.12
N ASN A 88 -18.85 6.34 11.98
CA ASN A 88 -19.79 5.71 12.88
C ASN A 88 -20.89 5.00 12.04
N PRO A 89 -21.09 3.67 12.18
CA PRO A 89 -22.08 2.92 11.39
C PRO A 89 -23.53 3.37 11.64
N PHE A 90 -23.77 4.15 12.70
CA PHE A 90 -25.06 4.75 13.01
C PHE A 90 -25.22 6.18 12.47
N MET A 91 -24.15 6.77 11.92
CA MET A 91 -24.12 8.12 11.34
C MET A 91 -23.73 8.09 9.86
N SER A 92 -24.18 7.06 9.14
CA SER A 92 -23.88 6.88 7.73
C SER A 92 -24.50 7.96 6.84
N GLU A 93 -25.67 8.49 7.22
CA GLU A 93 -26.43 9.46 6.40
C GLU A 93 -26.85 10.74 7.14
N ASN A 94 -26.75 10.77 8.48
CA ASN A 94 -27.28 11.86 9.28
C ASN A 94 -26.21 12.88 9.66
N ASN A 95 -26.53 14.16 9.46
CA ASN A 95 -25.79 15.27 10.04
C ASN A 95 -25.88 15.15 11.57
N TYR A 96 -24.73 15.04 12.25
CA TYR A 96 -24.62 14.99 13.72
C TYR A 96 -25.52 16.04 14.41
N LEU A 97 -25.66 17.21 13.80
CA LEU A 97 -26.48 18.30 14.29
C LEU A 97 -27.98 17.93 14.37
N ASN A 98 -28.49 17.15 13.41
CA ASN A 98 -29.86 16.65 13.40
C ASN A 98 -30.08 15.58 14.48
N ASP A 99 -29.08 14.73 14.74
CA ASP A 99 -29.17 13.70 15.78
C ASP A 99 -29.17 14.34 17.18
N VAL A 100 -28.34 15.39 17.39
CA VAL A 100 -28.34 16.17 18.63
C VAL A 100 -29.68 16.89 18.84
N MET A 101 -30.24 17.50 17.79
CA MET A 101 -31.57 18.14 17.85
C MET A 101 -32.66 17.12 18.22
N THR A 102 -32.64 15.94 17.58
CA THR A 102 -33.59 14.85 17.89
C THR A 102 -33.43 14.38 19.33
N GLN A 103 -32.19 14.26 19.82
CA GLN A 103 -31.90 13.87 21.19
C GLN A 103 -32.49 14.87 22.19
N ASP A 104 -32.29 16.16 21.94
CA ASP A 104 -32.80 17.24 22.79
C ASP A 104 -34.33 17.31 22.79
N ASN A 105 -34.96 17.05 21.64
CA ASN A 105 -36.41 17.14 21.50
C ASN A 105 -37.17 15.92 22.05
N PHE A 106 -36.60 14.71 21.98
CA PHE A 106 -37.35 13.47 22.23
C PHE A 106 -36.70 12.50 23.23
N LEU A 107 -35.39 12.52 23.40
CA LEU A 107 -34.66 11.53 24.22
C LEU A 107 -34.18 12.06 25.57
N LYS A 108 -34.28 13.37 25.81
CA LYS A 108 -33.96 13.96 27.12
C LYS A 108 -35.21 14.08 27.99
N PRO A 109 -35.19 13.59 29.24
CA PRO A 109 -36.32 13.74 30.15
C PRO A 109 -36.56 15.22 30.44
N VAL A 110 -37.84 15.58 30.58
CA VAL A 110 -38.36 16.93 30.90
C VAL A 110 -37.62 17.58 32.08
N SER A 111 -37.11 16.80 33.03
CA SER A 111 -36.33 17.33 34.16
C SER A 111 -35.01 18.02 33.76
N THR A 112 -34.49 17.77 32.55
CA THR A 112 -33.16 18.24 32.10
C THR A 112 -33.21 19.32 31.01
N SER A 113 -34.37 19.53 30.39
CA SER A 113 -34.54 20.42 29.23
C SER A 113 -35.11 21.81 29.57
N PHE A 114 -35.80 21.96 30.70
CA PHE A 114 -36.56 23.17 31.04
C PHE A 114 -35.78 24.26 31.78
N GLU A 115 -34.51 24.02 32.11
CA GLU A 115 -33.71 25.00 32.87
C GLU A 115 -33.26 26.20 32.00
N ARG A 116 -33.36 26.10 30.67
CA ARG A 116 -32.87 27.12 29.73
C ARG A 116 -33.84 28.25 29.38
N GLU A 117 -35.16 28.08 29.53
CA GLU A 117 -36.15 29.08 29.06
C GLU A 117 -36.63 30.08 30.13
N LYS A 118 -36.42 29.80 31.43
CA LYS A 118 -36.90 30.70 32.51
C LYS A 118 -36.01 31.94 32.74
N GLY A 119 -34.90 32.08 32.01
CA GLY A 119 -33.93 33.16 32.20
C GLY A 119 -34.12 34.41 31.33
N SER A 120 -35.01 34.41 30.33
CA SER A 120 -35.11 35.49 29.34
C SER A 120 -36.47 36.22 29.27
N ALA A 121 -37.38 35.99 30.23
CA ALA A 121 -38.72 36.56 30.23
C ALA A 121 -39.00 37.54 31.39
N THR A 122 -37.98 38.13 32.01
CA THR A 122 -38.18 39.18 33.03
C THR A 122 -37.07 40.22 32.97
N GLN A 123 -37.25 41.21 32.09
CA GLN A 123 -36.69 42.56 32.23
C GLN A 123 -37.83 43.53 31.86
N GLU A 124 -38.57 43.97 32.87
CA GLU A 124 -39.25 45.26 32.91
C GLU A 124 -38.38 46.24 33.70
#